data_AF-A0A756QX95-F1
#
_entry.id   AF-A0A756QX95-F1
#
_cell.length_a   1.000
_cell.length_b   1.000
_cell.length_c   1.000
_cell.angle_alpha   90.00
_cell.angle_beta   90.00
_cell.angle_gamma   90.00
#
_symmetry.space_group_name_H-M   'P 1'
#
loop_
_entity.id
_entity.type
_entity.pdbx_description
1 polymer ?
#
loop_
_entity_poly.entity_id
_entity_poly.type
_entity_poly.pdbx_seq_one_letter_code
_entity_poly.pdbx_strand_id
1 'polypeptide(L)' 'MKVRDIAPLGIRIPPEIKEKLKEKAKEEGRSLNSEIVQRLIRSLKS' A
#
# COMPACT_ATOMS: atom_id res chain seq x y z
N MET A 1 6.63 1.99 -18.36
CA MET A 1 7.25 2.41 -17.09
C MET A 1 7.22 1.24 -16.14
N LYS A 2 8.35 0.79 -15.58
CA LYS A 2 8.33 -0.31 -14.60
C LYS A 2 7.97 0.27 -13.24
N VAL A 3 7.27 -0.49 -12.40
CA VAL A 3 6.88 -0.04 -11.04
C VAL A 3 8.09 0.39 -10.20
N ARG A 4 9.25 -0.25 -10.40
CA ARG A 4 10.52 0.12 -9.78
C ARG A 4 11.08 1.49 -10.18
N ASP A 5 10.62 2.05 -11.29
CA ASP A 5 11.07 3.35 -11.80
C ASP A 5 10.23 4.50 -11.19
N ILE A 6 9.18 4.19 -10.43
CA ILE A 6 8.33 5.16 -9.75
C ILE A 6 8.96 5.50 -8.40
N ALA A 7 9.26 6.78 -8.18
CA ALA A 7 9.78 7.23 -6.90
C ALA A 7 8.76 6.93 -5.76
N PRO A 8 9.21 6.40 -4.60
CA PRO A 8 8.32 6.16 -3.47
C PRO A 8 7.65 7.44 -2.99
N LEU A 9 6.36 7.36 -2.65
CA LEU A 9 5.63 8.46 -2.03
C LEU A 9 5.84 8.44 -0.50
N GLY A 10 6.42 9.52 0.04
CA GLY A 10 6.58 9.69 1.48
C GLY A 10 5.27 10.11 2.15
N ILE A 11 4.59 9.18 2.83
CA ILE A 11 3.34 9.44 3.56
C ILE A 11 3.55 9.27 5.06
N ARG A 12 3.01 10.20 5.85
CA ARG A 12 2.90 10.03 7.31
C ARG A 12 1.65 9.21 7.61
N ILE A 13 1.84 8.00 8.12
CA ILE A 13 0.77 7.05 8.45
C ILE A 13 0.80 6.82 9.97
N PRO A 14 -0.34 6.92 10.67
CA PRO A 14 -0.42 6.53 12.08
C PRO A 14 0.07 5.09 12.30
N PRO A 15 0.75 4.79 13.42
CA PRO A 15 1.37 3.49 13.65
C PRO A 15 0.36 2.33 13.61
N GLU A 16 -0.81 2.52 14.22
CA GLU A 16 -1.90 1.55 14.23
C GLU A 16 -2.40 1.17 12.82
N ILE A 17 -2.46 2.14 11.92
CA ILE A 17 -2.89 1.92 10.53
C ILE A 17 -1.78 1.22 9.76
N LYS A 18 -0.51 1.60 10.01
CA LYS A 18 0.64 0.97 9.37
C LYS A 18 0.75 -0.51 9.75
N GLU A 19 0.45 -0.89 10.98
CA GLU A 19 0.43 -2.28 11.42
C GLU A 19 -0.67 -3.08 10.72
N LYS A 20 -1.91 -2.59 10.72
CA LYS A 20 -3.02 -3.22 10.00
C LYS A 20 -2.72 -3.41 8.51
N LEU A 21 -2.08 -2.42 7.87
CA LEU A 21 -1.67 -2.52 6.47
C LEU A 21 -0.59 -3.59 6.25
N LYS A 22 0.35 -3.77 7.18
CA LYS A 22 1.38 -4.82 7.11
C LYS A 22 0.75 -6.21 7.24
N GLU A 23 -0.17 -6.39 8.19
CA GLU A 23 -0.90 -7.65 8.38
C GLU A 23 -1.66 -8.02 7.10
N LYS A 24 -2.45 -7.08 6.56
CA LYS A 24 -3.22 -7.30 5.33
C LYS A 24 -2.33 -7.55 4.11
N ALA A 25 -1.19 -6.85 4.01
CA ALA A 25 -0.22 -7.11 2.96
C ALA A 25 0.33 -8.55 3.05
N LYS A 26 0.63 -9.04 4.25
CA LYS A 26 1.08 -10.43 4.47
C LYS A 26 -0.02 -11.44 4.11
N GLU A 27 -1.26 -11.20 4.54
CA GLU A 27 -2.42 -12.04 4.21
C GLU A 27 -2.67 -12.12 2.71
N GLU A 28 -2.59 -11.00 1.99
CA GLU A 28 -2.81 -10.95 0.53
C GLU A 28 -1.54 -11.27 -0.30
N GLY A 29 -0.42 -11.63 0.34
CA GLY A 29 0.83 -11.99 -0.34
C GLY A 29 1.50 -10.82 -1.09
N ARG A 30 1.28 -9.58 -0.64
CA ARG A 30 1.78 -8.35 -1.26
C ARG A 30 2.86 -7.67 -0.42
N SER A 31 3.68 -6.85 -1.06
CA SER A 31 4.47 -5.85 -0.34
C SER A 31 3.55 -4.78 0.26
N LEU A 32 3.98 -4.13 1.34
CA LEU A 32 3.23 -3.04 1.96
C LEU A 32 2.86 -1.95 0.95
N ASN A 33 3.80 -1.57 0.08
CA ASN A 33 3.55 -0.58 -0.96
C ASN A 33 2.47 -1.04 -1.96
N SER A 34 2.55 -2.29 -2.42
CA SER A 34 1.56 -2.84 -3.35
C SER A 34 0.17 -2.93 -2.72
N GLU A 35 0.08 -3.22 -1.42
CA GLU A 35 -1.19 -3.26 -0.69
C GLU A 35 -1.82 -1.87 -0.55
N ILE A 36 -1.02 -0.85 -0.23
CA ILE A 36 -1.48 0.54 -0.17
C ILE A 36 -2.04 0.98 -1.52
N VAL A 37 -1.30 0.74 -2.60
CA VAL A 37 -1.74 1.10 -3.97
C VAL A 37 -3.04 0.38 -4.33
N GLN A 38 -3.17 -0.92 -4.03
CA GLN A 38 -4.40 -1.67 -4.30
C GLN A 38 -5.61 -1.11 -3.55
N ARG A 39 -5.44 -0.73 -2.28
CA ARG A 39 -6.50 -0.09 -1.48
C ARG A 39 -6.93 1.25 -2.07
N LEU A 40 -5.97 2.08 -2.49
CA LEU A 40 -6.26 3.35 -3.15
C LEU A 40 -7.01 3.14 -4.47
N ILE A 41 -6.58 2.18 -5.29
CA ILE A 41 -7.28 1.82 -6.54
C ILE A 41 -8.72 1.38 -6.24
N ARG A 42 -8.92 0.49 -5.26
CA ARG A 42 -10.26 0.04 -4.83
C ARG A 42 -11.12 1.23 -4.38
N SER A 43 -10.55 2.18 -3.64
CA SER A 43 -11.25 3.36 -3.14
C SER A 43 -11.61 4.39 -4.21
N LEU A 44 -10.84 4.46 -5.30
CA LEU A 44 -11.02 5.47 -6.37
C LEU A 44 -11.80 4.96 -7.58
N LYS A 45 -12.07 3.65 -7.66
CA LYS A 45 -12.84 3.01 -8.74
C LYS A 45 -14.36 2.98 -8.49
N SER A 46 -14.87 3.85 -7.61
CA SER A 46 -16.30 4.06 -7.40
C SER A 46 -16.96 4.78 -8.57
#